data_AF-X1LTJ8-F1
#
_entry.id   AF-X1LTJ8-F1
#
_cell.length_a   1.000
_cell.length_b   1.000
_cell.length_c   1.000
_cell.angle_alpha   90.00
_cell.angle_beta   90.00
_cell.angle_gamma   90.00
#
_symmetry.space_group_name_H-M   'P 1'
#
loop_
_entity.id
_entity.type
_entity.pdbx_description
1 polymer ?
#
loop_
_entity_poly.entity_id
_entity_poly.type
_entity_poly.pdbx_seq_one_letter_code
_entity_poly.pdbx_strand_id
1 'polypeptide(L)'
;MEQLIWLGVEEESDGSVEYAKCRFSRLGDDKSSQHEYPAGRSPKEEVLMDWQEEYKRKLTTAEEAVKIVKSGDRVAIGGSIDEPDILPDALFERRGELRDVKIIHLCPMKDYGWGQPGYEDSFQVEVIGYIGPVSRHRANERRISLIPNGWR
;
A
#
# COMPACT_ATOMS: atom_id res chain seq x y z
N MET A 1 -21.73 -0.59 -15.36
CA MET A 1 -22.81 -0.03 -14.52
C MET A 1 -22.25 0.01 -13.12
N GLU A 2 -21.89 1.21 -12.67
CA GLU A 2 -21.08 1.47 -11.48
C GLU A 2 -21.83 1.04 -10.21
N GLN A 3 -21.10 0.46 -9.25
CA GLN A 3 -21.55 0.33 -7.86
C GLN A 3 -20.62 1.19 -7.01
N LEU A 4 -21.11 2.38 -6.63
CA LEU A 4 -20.54 3.18 -5.55
C LEU A 4 -20.76 2.43 -4.23
N ILE A 5 -19.70 2.25 -3.45
CA ILE A 5 -19.80 1.84 -2.05
C ILE A 5 -19.60 3.10 -1.21
N TRP A 6 -20.65 3.52 -0.50
CA TRP A 6 -20.62 4.62 0.46
C TRP A 6 -20.41 4.02 1.86
N LEU A 7 -19.40 4.48 2.60
CA LEU A 7 -19.25 4.18 4.04
C LEU A 7 -19.93 5.30 4.82
N GLY A 8 -21.19 5.08 5.22
CA GLY A 8 -21.84 5.89 6.24
C GLY A 8 -21.48 5.37 7.64
N VAL A 9 -21.14 6.27 8.55
CA VAL A 9 -21.12 6.01 10.00
C VAL A 9 -22.46 6.46 10.53
N GLU A 10 -23.26 5.54 11.06
CA GLU A 10 -24.42 5.88 11.88
C GLU A 10 -24.06 5.70 13.35
N GLU A 11 -24.30 6.75 14.13
CA GLU A 11 -24.10 6.79 15.58
C GLU A 11 -25.48 6.60 16.21
N GLU A 12 -25.72 5.47 16.88
CA GLU A 12 -26.92 5.30 17.70
C GLU A 12 -26.75 6.01 19.05
N SER A 13 -27.87 6.56 19.53
CA SER A 13 -27.99 7.51 20.64
C SER A 13 -27.64 6.98 22.05
N ASP A 14 -26.97 5.83 22.16
CA ASP A 14 -26.57 5.23 23.44
C ASP A 14 -25.05 5.28 23.72
N GLY A 15 -24.27 5.84 22.80
CA GLY A 15 -22.83 6.09 23.00
C GLY A 15 -21.94 4.85 22.97
N SER A 16 -22.44 3.71 22.48
CA SER A 16 -21.63 2.51 22.26
C SER A 16 -21.23 2.37 20.78
N VAL A 17 -19.91 2.26 20.52
CA VAL A 17 -19.38 2.11 19.15
C VAL A 17 -19.16 0.62 18.86
N GLU A 18 -20.09 -0.02 18.16
CA GLU A 18 -19.88 -1.37 17.60
C GLU A 18 -19.23 -1.27 16.20
N TYR A 19 -18.10 -1.96 16.01
CA TYR A 19 -17.55 -2.20 14.67
C TYR A 19 -18.48 -3.18 13.92
N ALA A 20 -19.16 -2.68 12.89
CA ALA A 20 -20.13 -3.43 12.11
C ALA A 20 -19.58 -4.77 11.57
N LYS A 21 -20.26 -5.87 11.91
CA LYS A 21 -20.11 -7.18 11.25
C LYS A 21 -20.56 -7.06 9.79
N CYS A 22 -19.60 -7.02 8.86
CA CYS A 22 -19.88 -7.11 7.43
C CYS A 22 -20.47 -8.50 7.11
N ARG A 23 -21.76 -8.56 6.77
CA ARG A 23 -22.45 -9.79 6.37
C ARG A 23 -22.37 -9.92 4.86
N PHE A 24 -21.44 -10.74 4.36
CA PHE A 24 -21.42 -11.12 2.94
C PHE A 24 -22.52 -12.16 2.67
N SER A 25 -23.54 -11.81 1.89
CA SER A 25 -24.34 -12.79 1.17
C SER A 25 -23.83 -12.88 -0.27
N ARG A 26 -23.36 -14.06 -0.69
CA ARG A 26 -23.09 -14.34 -2.12
C ARG A 26 -24.32 -15.01 -2.72
N LEU A 27 -24.86 -14.42 -3.77
CA LEU A 27 -25.67 -15.12 -4.75
C LEU A 27 -24.73 -15.85 -5.72
N GLY A 28 -24.90 -17.16 -5.87
CA GLY A 28 -24.26 -17.95 -6.92
C GLY A 28 -23.19 -18.93 -6.42
N ASP A 29 -23.64 -20.10 -5.97
CA ASP A 29 -22.83 -21.30 -5.81
C ASP A 29 -22.39 -21.84 -7.19
N ASP A 30 -21.08 -21.87 -7.48
CA ASP A 30 -20.48 -22.80 -8.44
C ASP A 30 -19.55 -23.73 -7.65
N LYS A 31 -19.90 -25.03 -7.62
CA LYS A 31 -19.24 -26.09 -6.85
C LYS A 31 -18.34 -26.98 -7.72
N SER A 32 -17.68 -26.45 -8.75
CA SER A 32 -16.94 -27.30 -9.72
C SER A 32 -15.42 -27.44 -9.53
N SER A 33 -14.79 -26.82 -8.52
CA SER A 33 -13.40 -27.16 -8.15
C SER A 33 -13.18 -27.22 -6.64
N GLN A 34 -13.63 -28.32 -6.02
CA GLN A 34 -13.30 -28.60 -4.63
C GLN A 34 -11.88 -29.15 -4.59
N HIS A 35 -10.90 -28.30 -4.22
CA HIS A 35 -9.66 -28.81 -3.63
C HIS A 35 -10.05 -29.37 -2.26
N GLU A 36 -10.13 -30.69 -2.14
CA GLU A 36 -10.49 -31.34 -0.88
C GLU A 36 -9.37 -31.14 0.15
N TYR A 37 -9.68 -30.40 1.21
CA TYR A 37 -8.86 -30.33 2.42
C TYR A 37 -8.99 -31.66 3.18
N PRO A 38 -7.90 -32.21 3.74
CA PRO A 38 -7.97 -33.44 4.52
C PRO A 38 -8.94 -33.29 5.70
N ALA A 39 -9.87 -34.24 5.82
CA ALA A 39 -10.90 -34.24 6.85
C ALA A 39 -10.29 -34.45 8.24
N GLY A 40 -10.50 -33.50 9.16
CA GLY A 40 -10.16 -33.66 10.59
C GLY A 40 -9.59 -32.44 11.30
N ARG A 41 -9.28 -31.35 10.60
CA ARG A 41 -8.93 -30.05 11.21
C ARG A 41 -9.78 -28.95 10.60
N SER A 42 -10.39 -28.13 11.44
CA SER A 42 -11.01 -26.90 10.95
C SER A 42 -9.89 -25.94 10.50
N PRO A 43 -10.02 -25.20 9.37
CA PRO A 43 -9.02 -24.21 8.94
C PRO A 43 -8.70 -23.11 9.96
N LYS A 44 -9.48 -23.04 11.05
CA LYS A 44 -9.34 -22.04 12.10
C LYS A 44 -8.22 -22.35 13.10
N GLU A 45 -7.78 -23.60 13.23
CA GLU A 45 -6.80 -23.97 14.27
C GLU A 45 -5.35 -23.96 13.81
N GLU A 46 -5.08 -24.09 12.51
CA GLU A 46 -3.70 -24.12 11.97
C GLU A 46 -3.20 -22.73 11.53
N VAL A 47 -4.12 -21.79 11.27
CA VAL A 47 -3.82 -20.40 10.89
C VAL A 47 -3.83 -19.47 12.11
N LEU A 48 -4.24 -19.96 13.28
CA LEU A 48 -4.11 -19.27 14.56
C LEU A 48 -2.68 -19.43 15.12
N MET A 49 -1.64 -19.26 14.28
CA MET A 49 -0.38 -18.78 14.85
C MET A 49 -0.73 -17.55 15.69
N ASP A 50 -0.21 -17.47 16.91
CA ASP A 50 -0.46 -16.35 17.80
C ASP A 50 -0.07 -15.06 17.07
N TRP A 51 -1.08 -14.37 16.52
CA TRP A 51 -0.89 -13.20 15.69
C TRP A 51 -0.19 -12.10 16.47
N GLN A 52 -0.28 -12.14 17.81
CA GLN A 52 0.41 -11.23 18.71
C GLN A 52 1.92 -11.49 18.67
N GLU A 53 2.35 -12.76 18.66
CA GLU A 53 3.76 -13.12 18.53
C GLU A 53 4.31 -12.85 17.12
N GLU A 54 3.52 -13.11 16.07
CA GLU A 54 3.89 -12.73 14.70
C GLU A 54 4.03 -11.20 14.55
N TYR A 55 3.08 -10.44 15.10
CA TYR A 55 3.12 -8.98 15.12
C TYR A 55 4.36 -8.48 15.87
N LYS A 56 4.62 -8.97 17.09
CA LYS A 56 5.81 -8.61 17.87
C LYS A 56 7.11 -8.92 17.13
N ARG A 57 7.16 -10.03 16.38
CA ARG A 57 8.32 -10.40 15.55
C ARG A 57 8.53 -9.48 14.35
N LYS A 58 7.45 -8.98 13.73
CA LYS A 58 7.51 -8.09 12.57
C LYS A 58 7.61 -6.61 12.95
N LEU A 59 7.24 -6.27 14.18
CA LEU A 59 7.31 -4.90 14.69
C LEU A 59 8.78 -4.46 14.75
N THR A 60 9.10 -3.43 14.00
CA THR A 60 10.46 -2.91 13.86
C THR A 60 10.45 -1.41 13.55
N THR A 61 11.62 -0.78 13.50
CA THR A 61 11.74 0.65 13.15
C THR A 61 11.64 0.87 11.63
N ALA A 62 11.36 2.09 11.20
CA ALA A 62 11.26 2.42 9.77
C ALA A 62 12.58 2.15 9.04
N GLU A 63 13.71 2.52 9.66
CA GLU A 63 15.06 2.35 9.12
C GLU A 63 15.42 0.88 8.93
N GLU A 64 14.99 0.00 9.84
CA GLU A 64 15.19 -1.44 9.70
C GLU A 64 14.26 -2.04 8.65
N ALA A 65 12.98 -1.62 8.63
CA ALA A 65 12.00 -2.11 7.67
C ALA A 65 12.42 -1.85 6.22
N VAL A 66 12.96 -0.65 5.93
CA VAL A 66 13.35 -0.29 4.56
C VAL A 66 14.61 -0.97 4.07
N LYS A 67 15.42 -1.63 4.94
CA LYS A 67 16.64 -2.36 4.53
C LYS A 67 16.37 -3.52 3.58
N ILE A 68 15.13 -4.02 3.55
CA ILE A 68 14.73 -5.08 2.62
C ILE A 68 14.85 -4.63 1.15
N VAL A 69 14.73 -3.32 0.89
CA VAL A 69 14.83 -2.74 -0.46
C VAL A 69 16.28 -2.76 -0.93
N LYS A 70 16.49 -3.25 -2.15
CA LYS A 70 17.78 -3.38 -2.82
C LYS A 70 17.78 -2.59 -4.13
N SER A 71 18.98 -2.29 -4.64
CA SER A 71 19.15 -1.65 -5.94
C SER A 71 18.48 -2.48 -7.05
N GLY A 72 17.77 -1.81 -7.96
CA GLY A 72 16.99 -2.43 -9.04
C GLY A 72 15.57 -2.87 -8.65
N ASP A 73 15.20 -2.80 -7.37
CA ASP A 73 13.85 -3.17 -6.93
C ASP A 73 12.78 -2.20 -7.43
N ARG A 74 11.54 -2.69 -7.49
CA ARG A 74 10.35 -1.87 -7.72
C ARG A 74 9.57 -1.76 -6.43
N VAL A 75 9.39 -0.55 -5.93
CA VAL A 75 8.67 -0.25 -4.68
C VAL A 75 7.40 0.49 -5.03
N ALA A 76 6.25 -0.11 -4.70
CA ALA A 76 4.96 0.54 -4.81
C ALA A 76 4.59 1.19 -3.48
N ILE A 77 4.24 2.48 -3.53
CA ILE A 77 3.80 3.26 -2.37
C ILE A 77 2.32 3.60 -2.59
N GLY A 78 1.52 3.37 -1.54
CA GLY A 78 0.13 3.81 -1.46
C GLY A 78 -0.02 5.32 -1.67
N GLY A 79 -1.25 5.79 -1.67
CA GLY A 79 -1.58 7.17 -2.00
C GLY A 79 -2.80 7.67 -1.26
N SER A 80 -2.98 8.99 -1.27
CA SER A 80 -4.11 9.61 -0.58
C SER A 80 -4.07 9.35 0.93
N ILE A 81 -4.98 8.53 1.48
CA ILE A 81 -5.15 8.35 2.93
C ILE A 81 -4.37 7.13 3.45
N ASP A 82 -4.00 6.19 2.58
CA ASP A 82 -3.25 4.98 2.97
C ASP A 82 -1.71 5.14 2.82
N GLU A 83 -1.27 6.34 2.45
CA GLU A 83 0.13 6.66 2.22
C GLU A 83 0.92 6.60 3.55
N PRO A 84 1.91 5.68 3.67
CA PRO A 84 2.71 5.60 4.89
C PRO A 84 3.64 6.81 4.95
N ASP A 85 3.64 7.54 6.06
CA ASP A 85 4.46 8.76 6.16
C ASP A 85 5.96 8.45 6.41
N ILE A 86 6.23 7.53 7.34
CA ILE A 86 7.59 7.30 7.86
C ILE A 86 8.46 6.37 7.01
N LEU A 87 7.86 5.44 6.25
CA LEU A 87 8.63 4.46 5.46
C LEU A 87 9.26 5.09 4.20
N PRO A 88 8.54 5.91 3.42
CA PRO A 88 9.12 6.64 2.29
C PRO A 88 10.25 7.58 2.71
N ASP A 89 10.09 8.33 3.81
CA ASP A 89 11.17 9.18 4.36
C ASP A 89 12.42 8.35 4.70
N ALA A 90 12.26 7.26 5.44
CA ALA A 90 13.37 6.37 5.80
C ALA A 90 14.03 5.74 4.57
N LEU A 91 13.25 5.41 3.54
CA LEU A 91 13.78 4.88 2.28
C LEU A 91 14.56 5.96 1.50
N PHE A 92 14.08 7.21 1.49
CA PHE A 92 14.79 8.32 0.86
C PHE A 92 16.13 8.62 1.55
N GLU A 93 16.25 8.42 2.86
CA GLU A 93 17.54 8.56 3.53
C GLU A 93 18.61 7.59 3.01
N ARG A 94 18.19 6.44 2.45
CA ARG A 94 19.08 5.46 1.81
C ARG A 94 19.46 5.80 0.36
N ARG A 95 19.08 6.97 -0.15
CA ARG A 95 19.38 7.43 -1.53
C ARG A 95 20.85 7.32 -1.93
N GLY A 96 21.78 7.50 -0.99
CA GLY A 96 23.22 7.38 -1.27
C GLY A 96 23.66 5.94 -1.57
N GLU A 97 22.95 4.96 -1.01
CA GLU A 97 23.26 3.52 -1.04
C GLU A 97 22.64 2.81 -2.24
N LEU A 98 21.43 3.21 -2.61
CA LEU A 98 20.57 2.51 -3.57
C LEU A 98 20.76 3.04 -4.99
N ARG A 99 20.64 2.16 -5.98
CA ARG A 99 20.69 2.50 -7.41
C ARG A 99 19.53 1.87 -8.17
N ASP A 100 19.02 2.57 -9.18
CA ASP A 100 17.98 2.07 -10.09
C ASP A 100 16.70 1.55 -9.40
N VAL A 101 16.34 2.10 -8.24
CA VAL A 101 15.10 1.73 -7.55
C VAL A 101 13.92 2.43 -8.22
N LYS A 102 12.91 1.66 -8.63
CA LYS A 102 11.72 2.20 -9.29
C LYS A 102 10.62 2.44 -8.26
N ILE A 103 10.31 3.70 -8.01
CA ILE A 103 9.22 4.11 -7.13
C ILE A 103 7.94 4.26 -7.96
N ILE A 104 6.94 3.42 -7.68
CA ILE A 104 5.60 3.56 -8.23
C ILE A 104 4.74 4.19 -7.14
N HIS A 105 4.34 5.44 -7.31
CA HIS A 105 3.63 6.17 -6.27
C HIS A 105 2.23 6.54 -6.73
N LEU A 106 1.23 5.98 -6.06
CA LEU A 106 -0.17 6.34 -6.28
C LEU A 106 -0.46 7.69 -5.63
N CYS A 107 -1.07 8.62 -6.37
CA CYS A 107 -1.60 9.90 -5.86
C CYS A 107 -0.81 10.52 -4.65
N PRO A 108 0.44 10.98 -4.87
CA PRO A 108 1.32 11.47 -3.80
C PRO A 108 0.71 12.66 -3.04
N MET A 109 0.64 12.56 -1.71
CA MET A 109 0.18 13.63 -0.84
C MET A 109 1.34 14.39 -0.16
N LYS A 110 2.54 13.80 -0.10
CA LYS A 110 3.77 14.42 0.44
C LYS A 110 4.92 14.37 -0.57
N ASP A 111 5.81 15.36 -0.52
CA ASP A 111 7.07 15.35 -1.27
C ASP A 111 8.16 14.70 -0.41
N TYR A 112 8.44 13.43 -0.68
CA TYR A 112 9.52 12.66 -0.03
C TYR A 112 10.91 12.95 -0.60
N GLY A 113 11.01 13.83 -1.61
CA GLY A 113 12.28 14.20 -2.21
C GLY A 113 12.72 13.33 -3.38
N TRP A 114 11.89 12.36 -3.82
CA TRP A 114 12.23 11.45 -4.92
C TRP A 114 12.69 12.16 -6.20
N GLY A 115 12.10 13.32 -6.50
CA GLY A 115 12.41 14.13 -7.68
C GLY A 115 13.42 15.25 -7.41
N GLN A 116 14.18 15.23 -6.31
CA GLN A 116 15.23 16.21 -6.06
C GLN A 116 16.45 15.97 -6.97
N PRO A 117 17.13 17.03 -7.43
CA PRO A 117 18.33 16.88 -8.23
C PRO A 117 19.46 16.21 -7.43
N GLY A 118 20.22 15.33 -8.08
CA GLY A 118 21.38 14.64 -7.51
C GLY A 118 21.14 13.19 -7.07
N TYR A 119 19.92 12.67 -7.28
CA TYR A 119 19.53 11.30 -6.90
C TYR A 119 18.87 10.53 -8.03
N GLU A 120 19.04 10.99 -9.28
CA GLU A 120 18.46 10.39 -10.48
C GLU A 120 18.96 8.96 -10.72
N ASP A 121 20.19 8.66 -10.31
CA ASP A 121 20.77 7.31 -10.37
C ASP A 121 20.20 6.38 -9.29
N SER A 122 19.60 6.95 -8.24
CA SER A 122 19.07 6.20 -7.10
C SER A 122 17.62 5.82 -7.30
N PHE A 123 16.79 6.79 -7.72
CA PHE A 123 15.35 6.62 -7.82
C PHE A 123 14.81 7.03 -9.19
N GLN A 124 14.03 6.14 -9.80
CA GLN A 124 13.21 6.42 -10.97
C GLN A 124 11.74 6.41 -10.54
N VAL A 125 11.05 7.54 -10.70
CA VAL A 125 9.72 7.73 -10.13
C VAL A 125 8.65 7.73 -11.21
N GLU A 126 7.67 6.86 -11.02
CA GLU A 126 6.46 6.74 -11.84
C GLU A 126 5.25 7.02 -10.95
N VAL A 127 4.58 8.14 -11.19
CA VAL A 127 3.33 8.48 -10.54
C VAL A 127 2.19 7.83 -11.31
N ILE A 128 1.25 7.20 -10.60
CA ILE A 128 0.04 6.61 -11.16
C ILE A 128 -1.22 7.28 -10.60
N GLY A 129 -2.30 7.28 -11.37
CA GLY A 129 -3.61 7.79 -10.98
C GLY A 129 -3.74 9.32 -11.09
N TYR A 130 -3.03 10.07 -10.25
CA TYR A 130 -3.16 11.53 -10.19
C TYR A 130 -1.86 12.20 -9.77
N ILE A 131 -1.55 13.33 -10.41
CA ILE A 131 -0.41 14.19 -10.07
C ILE A 131 -0.87 15.54 -9.52
N GLY A 132 -0.80 15.64 -8.19
CA GLY A 132 -1.17 16.82 -7.43
C GLY A 132 -0.10 17.93 -7.44
N PRO A 133 -0.38 19.08 -6.80
CA PRO A 133 0.56 20.20 -6.72
C PRO A 133 1.92 19.82 -6.10
N VAL A 134 1.91 18.86 -5.17
CA VAL A 134 3.09 18.35 -4.47
C VAL A 134 4.15 17.83 -5.42
N SER A 135 3.77 17.07 -6.45
CA SER A 135 4.70 16.41 -7.37
C SER A 135 4.65 16.94 -8.82
N ARG A 136 3.63 17.73 -9.18
CA ARG A 136 3.46 18.27 -10.55
C ARG A 136 4.66 19.08 -11.04
N HIS A 137 5.27 19.88 -10.17
CA HIS A 137 6.43 20.67 -10.55
C HIS A 137 7.62 19.78 -10.96
N ARG A 138 7.85 18.66 -10.26
CA ARG A 138 8.89 17.67 -10.60
C ARG A 138 8.64 17.00 -11.95
N ALA A 139 7.37 16.77 -12.30
CA ALA A 139 7.02 16.22 -13.61
C ALA A 139 7.28 17.25 -14.73
N ASN A 140 6.96 18.52 -14.51
CA ASN A 140 7.27 19.60 -15.47
C ASN A 140 8.78 19.74 -15.70
N GLU A 141 9.58 19.48 -14.67
CA GLU A 141 11.05 19.44 -14.74
C GLU A 141 11.61 18.15 -15.35
N ARG A 142 10.74 17.21 -15.76
CA ARG A 142 11.09 15.89 -16.31
C ARG A 142 11.90 15.01 -15.34
N ARG A 143 11.73 15.20 -14.03
CA ARG A 143 12.39 14.41 -12.98
C ARG A 143 11.58 13.19 -12.54
N ILE A 144 10.26 13.28 -12.67
CA ILE A 144 9.35 12.15 -12.43
C ILE A 144 8.45 11.96 -13.64
N SER A 145 8.01 10.73 -13.87
CA SER A 145 7.09 10.39 -14.95
C SER A 145 5.68 10.19 -14.41
N LEU A 146 4.67 10.54 -15.21
CA LEU A 146 3.28 10.17 -14.96
C LEU A 146 2.91 9.04 -15.93
N ILE A 147 2.41 7.94 -15.41
CA ILE A 147 1.79 6.90 -16.24
C ILE A 147 0.30 7.25 -16.35
N PRO A 148 -0.19 7.64 -17.54
CA PRO A 148 -1.61 7.86 -17.74
C PRO A 148 -2.33 6.50 -17.74
N ASN A 149 -2.80 6.06 -16.58
CA ASN A 149 -3.60 4.86 -16.44
C ASN A 149 -5.09 5.24 -16.36
N GLY A 150 -5.86 4.80 -17.35
CA GLY A 150 -7.32 4.77 -17.24
C GLY A 150 -7.73 3.55 -16.43
N TRP A 151 -8.57 3.73 -15.42
CA TRP A 151 -9.33 2.63 -14.82
C TRP A 151 -10.39 2.21 -15.85
N ARG A 152 -10.05 1.28 -16.74
CA ARG A 152 -10.96 0.78 -17.76
C ARG A 152 -11.03 -0.73 -17.74
#